data_AF-A0A427A4M3-F1
#
_entry.id   AF-A0A427A4M3-F1
#
_cell.length_a   1.000
_cell.length_b   1.000
_cell.length_c   1.000
_cell.angle_alpha   90.00
_cell.angle_beta   90.00
_cell.angle_gamma   90.00
#
_symmetry.space_group_name_H-M   'P 1'
#
loop_
_entity.id
_entity.type
_entity.pdbx_description
1 polymer ?
#
loop_
_entity_poly.entity_id
_entity_poly.type
_entity_poly.pdbx_seq_one_letter_code
_entity_poly.pdbx_strand_id
1 'polypeptide(L)'
;MAWQSEESDGIAREETGLLLVRTIESCAGRFSSTELMGTHPDYSRLSHLLSLRVVLSSSQGIREECAITSSCKDKAVEAKMRELARCVLQTSDDLNHHTKKTFLLVAKSFYYGAHCSPAALHTHISEVLFKPVA
;
A
#
# COMPACT_ATOMS: atom_id res chain seq x y z
N MET A 1 -7.96 -28.40 17.57
CA MET A 1 -8.99 -27.45 17.13
C MET A 1 -8.76 -27.16 15.67
N ALA A 2 -9.69 -27.59 14.80
CA ALA A 2 -9.61 -27.39 13.36
C ALA A 2 -10.29 -26.06 13.03
N TRP A 3 -9.52 -25.09 12.53
CA TRP A 3 -10.06 -23.83 12.02
C TRP A 3 -10.70 -24.11 10.66
N GLN A 4 -12.03 -24.08 10.61
CA GLN A 4 -12.76 -24.06 9.34
C GLN A 4 -12.59 -22.66 8.74
N SER A 5 -11.98 -22.61 7.56
CA SER A 5 -11.85 -21.39 6.78
C SER A 5 -13.14 -21.21 5.99
N GLU A 6 -14.12 -20.53 6.58
CA GLU A 6 -15.30 -20.06 5.86
C GLU A 6 -14.86 -18.90 4.95
N GLU A 7 -15.09 -19.12 3.66
CA GLU A 7 -14.73 -18.29 2.54
C GLU A 7 -15.45 -16.94 2.59
N SER A 8 -14.76 -15.92 3.09
CA SER A 8 -15.13 -14.50 2.95
C SER A 8 -13.97 -13.75 2.30
N ASP A 9 -13.61 -14.18 1.09
CA ASP A 9 -12.44 -13.68 0.35
C ASP A 9 -12.63 -12.25 -0.21
N GLY A 10 -13.86 -11.71 -0.16
CA GLY A 10 -14.19 -10.42 -0.76
C GLY A 10 -13.92 -9.19 0.12
N ILE A 11 -14.16 -9.27 1.44
CA ILE A 11 -14.21 -8.09 2.33
C ILE A 11 -12.85 -7.85 3.02
N ALA A 12 -12.04 -8.89 3.22
CA ALA A 12 -10.80 -8.80 3.99
C ALA A 12 -9.64 -8.05 3.29
N ARG A 13 -9.68 -7.92 1.95
CA ARG A 13 -8.58 -7.32 1.14
C ARG A 13 -8.68 -5.80 0.99
N GLU A 14 -9.88 -5.24 1.12
CA GLU A 14 -10.14 -3.83 0.81
C GLU A 14 -9.48 -2.88 1.82
N GLU A 15 -9.20 -3.39 3.02
CA GLU A 15 -8.65 -2.60 4.12
C GLU A 15 -7.22 -2.95 4.51
N THR A 16 -6.55 -3.92 3.86
CA THR A 16 -5.23 -4.41 4.34
C THR A 16 -4.18 -3.30 4.42
N GLY A 17 -4.12 -2.41 3.43
CA GLY A 17 -3.16 -1.30 3.45
C GLY A 17 -3.48 -0.25 4.51
N LEU A 18 -4.75 0.10 4.68
CA LEU A 18 -5.17 1.02 5.74
C LEU A 18 -4.95 0.41 7.14
N LEU A 19 -5.20 -0.90 7.28
CA LEU A 19 -4.95 -1.65 8.50
C LEU A 19 -3.45 -1.63 8.84
N LEU A 20 -2.57 -1.88 7.87
CA LEU A 20 -1.12 -1.80 8.07
C LEU A 20 -0.70 -0.40 8.51
N VAL A 21 -1.23 0.66 7.89
CA VAL A 21 -0.95 2.03 8.33
C VAL A 21 -1.39 2.24 9.78
N ARG A 22 -2.61 1.85 10.13
CA ARG A 22 -3.13 1.97 11.51
C ARG A 22 -2.29 1.20 12.52
N THR A 23 -1.84 -0.01 12.16
CA THR A 23 -0.97 -0.84 12.99
C THR A 23 0.40 -0.18 13.17
N ILE A 24 1.03 0.33 12.11
CA ILE A 24 2.33 1.01 12.19
C ILE A 24 2.24 2.28 13.05
N GLU A 25 1.20 3.10 12.84
CA GLU A 25 1.01 4.32 13.65
C GLU A 25 0.74 3.98 15.12
N SER A 26 0.00 2.90 15.41
CA SER A 26 -0.20 2.38 16.77
C SER A 26 1.11 1.91 17.41
N CYS A 27 1.88 1.06 16.72
CA CYS A 27 3.19 0.60 17.19
C CYS A 27 4.17 1.75 17.43
N ALA A 28 4.03 2.84 16.68
CA ALA A 28 4.87 4.02 16.83
C ALA A 28 4.33 5.05 17.83
N GLY A 29 3.24 4.75 18.55
CA GLY A 29 2.64 5.63 19.55
C GLY A 29 2.01 6.92 18.98
N ARG A 30 1.76 6.99 17.66
CA ARG A 30 1.19 8.16 16.97
C ARG A 30 -0.32 8.07 16.75
N PHE A 31 -0.96 7.04 17.28
CA PHE A 31 -2.38 6.81 17.09
C PHE A 31 -3.20 7.71 18.01
N SER A 32 -3.60 8.88 17.51
CA SER A 32 -4.69 9.67 18.08
C SER A 32 -6.02 8.97 17.75
N SER A 33 -6.96 8.93 18.69
CA SER A 33 -8.28 8.28 18.56
C SER A 33 -8.87 8.29 17.15
N THR A 34 -9.46 7.17 16.72
CA THR A 34 -10.04 6.92 15.38
C THR A 34 -10.94 8.04 14.85
N GLU A 35 -11.57 8.83 15.73
CA GLU A 35 -12.42 9.97 15.39
C GLU A 35 -11.65 11.18 14.83
N LEU A 36 -10.41 11.42 15.27
CA LEU A 36 -9.58 12.53 14.78
C LEU A 36 -8.97 12.21 13.40
N MET A 37 -8.72 10.93 13.13
CA MET A 37 -8.18 10.48 11.85
C MET A 37 -9.26 10.43 10.75
N GLY A 38 -10.49 10.04 11.11
CA GLY A 38 -11.63 10.00 10.16
C GLY A 38 -12.12 11.38 9.70
N THR A 39 -11.86 12.43 10.48
CA THR A 39 -12.32 13.81 10.20
C THR A 39 -11.29 14.65 9.44
N HIS A 40 -10.02 14.23 9.39
CA HIS A 40 -8.98 14.99 8.70
C HIS A 40 -9.06 14.78 7.18
N PRO A 41 -9.22 15.85 6.37
CA PRO A 41 -9.41 15.74 4.92
C PRO A 41 -8.23 15.04 4.23
N ASP A 42 -6.98 15.32 4.63
CA ASP A 42 -5.82 14.64 4.06
C ASP A 42 -5.68 13.18 4.49
N TYR A 43 -6.10 12.81 5.70
CA TYR A 43 -6.11 11.40 6.09
C TYR A 43 -7.16 10.64 5.29
N SER A 44 -8.36 11.21 5.10
CA SER A 44 -9.40 10.64 4.24
C SER A 44 -8.93 10.52 2.79
N ARG A 45 -8.23 11.54 2.27
CA ARG A 45 -7.66 11.53 0.92
C ARG A 45 -6.55 10.48 0.77
N LEU A 46 -5.63 10.37 1.73
CA LEU A 46 -4.56 9.36 1.73
C LEU A 46 -5.12 7.95 1.93
N SER A 47 -6.11 7.80 2.80
CA SER A 47 -6.93 6.59 2.98
C SER A 47 -7.51 6.17 1.64
N HIS A 48 -8.20 7.08 0.93
CA HIS A 48 -8.76 6.83 -0.38
C HIS A 48 -7.69 6.45 -1.41
N LEU A 49 -6.52 7.10 -1.40
CA LEU A 49 -5.41 6.75 -2.29
C LEU A 49 -4.82 5.36 -2.01
N LEU A 50 -4.86 4.90 -0.75
CA LEU A 50 -4.47 3.52 -0.36
C LEU A 50 -5.60 2.50 -0.58
N SER A 51 -6.86 2.87 -0.32
CA SER A 51 -8.02 1.97 -0.27
C SER A 51 -8.65 1.75 -1.64
N LEU A 52 -8.62 2.73 -2.54
CA LEU A 52 -9.21 2.54 -3.86
C LEU A 52 -8.58 1.35 -4.61
N ARG A 53 -7.36 0.96 -4.21
CA ARG A 53 -6.57 -0.16 -4.73
C ARG A 53 -5.45 -0.50 -3.74
N VAL A 54 -5.69 -1.30 -2.71
CA VAL A 54 -4.63 -1.80 -1.83
C VAL A 54 -3.41 -2.34 -2.60
N VAL A 55 -3.57 -2.97 -3.78
CA VAL A 55 -2.41 -3.46 -4.55
C VAL A 55 -2.63 -3.46 -6.07
N LEU A 56 -3.87 -3.37 -6.58
CA LEU A 56 -4.24 -4.29 -7.68
C LEU A 56 -3.76 -5.70 -7.29
N SER A 57 -4.31 -6.21 -6.20
CA SER A 57 -4.66 -7.60 -6.06
C SER A 57 -4.44 -8.44 -7.33
N SER A 58 -3.24 -9.04 -7.39
CA SER A 58 -2.94 -10.32 -8.02
C SER A 58 -3.27 -10.48 -9.51
N SER A 59 -2.53 -9.87 -10.45
CA SER A 59 -2.55 -10.31 -11.86
C SER A 59 -1.75 -11.61 -12.09
N GLN A 60 -1.87 -12.56 -11.18
CA GLN A 60 -1.93 -13.98 -11.48
C GLN A 60 -3.22 -14.46 -10.80
N GLY A 61 -4.15 -15.12 -11.49
CA GLY A 61 -3.86 -16.15 -12.48
C GLY A 61 -4.57 -16.03 -13.83
N ILE A 62 -4.02 -16.80 -14.77
CA ILE A 62 -4.50 -17.09 -16.12
C ILE A 62 -4.05 -16.09 -17.19
N ARG A 63 -2.93 -16.47 -17.80
CA ARG A 63 -2.53 -16.19 -19.19
C ARG A 63 -3.73 -16.33 -20.13
N GLU A 64 -4.20 -15.24 -20.73
CA GLU A 64 -4.30 -15.01 -22.19
C GLU A 64 -4.98 -13.65 -22.47
N GLU A 65 -4.41 -12.92 -23.44
CA GLU A 65 -5.07 -11.88 -24.27
C GLU A 65 -5.65 -10.62 -23.60
N CYS A 66 -4.86 -9.52 -23.53
CA CYS A 66 -5.28 -8.16 -23.93
C CYS A 66 -4.15 -7.12 -23.74
N ALA A 67 -3.29 -6.91 -24.76
CA ALA A 67 -2.16 -5.97 -24.69
C ALA A 67 -2.55 -4.47 -24.63
N ILE A 68 -3.81 -4.12 -24.88
CA ILE A 68 -4.28 -2.72 -24.94
C ILE A 68 -4.75 -2.22 -23.56
N THR A 69 -5.16 -3.11 -22.65
CA THR A 69 -5.71 -2.74 -21.34
C THR A 69 -4.67 -2.66 -20.22
N SER A 70 -3.51 -3.32 -20.36
CA SER A 70 -2.42 -3.27 -19.39
C SER A 70 -1.76 -1.88 -19.32
N SER A 71 -1.45 -1.28 -20.49
CA SER A 71 -0.79 0.03 -20.57
C SER A 71 -1.60 1.17 -19.93
N CYS A 72 -2.92 1.12 -20.00
CA CYS A 72 -3.79 2.15 -19.38
C CYS A 72 -3.87 1.99 -17.85
N LYS A 73 -3.82 0.75 -17.35
CA LYS A 73 -3.84 0.45 -15.91
C LYS A 73 -2.55 0.90 -15.22
N ASP A 74 -1.40 0.67 -15.84
CA ASP A 74 -0.10 1.11 -15.31
C ASP A 74 -0.03 2.64 -15.19
N LYS A 75 -0.51 3.37 -16.21
CA LYS A 75 -0.57 4.85 -16.17
C LYS A 75 -1.46 5.38 -15.04
N ALA A 76 -2.57 4.70 -14.74
CA ALA A 76 -3.46 5.09 -13.64
C ALA A 76 -2.81 4.86 -12.26
N VAL A 77 -2.09 3.74 -12.10
CA VAL A 77 -1.32 3.45 -10.87
C VAL A 77 -0.19 4.46 -10.69
N GLU A 78 0.58 4.74 -11.74
CA GLU A 78 1.65 5.75 -11.69
C GLU A 78 1.12 7.14 -11.35
N ALA A 79 -0.01 7.56 -11.95
CA ALA A 79 -0.63 8.84 -11.64
C ALA A 79 -1.03 8.94 -10.16
N LYS A 80 -1.53 7.85 -9.58
CA LYS A 80 -1.91 7.79 -8.16
C LYS A 80 -0.70 7.73 -7.23
N MET A 81 0.35 7.00 -7.58
CA MET A 81 1.63 7.03 -6.85
C MET A 81 2.25 8.43 -6.88
N ARG A 82 2.14 9.15 -8.01
CA ARG A 82 2.56 10.54 -8.13
C ARG A 82 1.71 11.46 -7.25
N GLU A 83 0.39 11.24 -7.21
CA GLU A 83 -0.51 11.98 -6.33
C GLU A 83 -0.18 11.76 -4.86
N LEU A 84 0.05 10.50 -4.45
CA LEU A 84 0.45 10.13 -3.10
C LEU A 84 1.79 10.77 -2.71
N ALA A 85 2.80 10.69 -3.57
CA ALA A 85 4.08 11.33 -3.35
C ALA A 85 3.92 12.85 -3.19
N ARG A 86 3.05 13.48 -3.99
CA ARG A 86 2.74 14.91 -3.86
C ARG A 86 2.12 15.23 -2.51
N CYS A 87 1.12 14.47 -2.06
CA CYS A 87 0.48 14.68 -0.74
C CYS A 87 1.48 14.58 0.42
N VAL A 88 2.47 13.70 0.30
CA VAL A 88 3.49 13.48 1.33
C VAL A 88 4.54 14.60 1.34
N LEU A 89 4.92 15.10 0.16
CA LEU A 89 5.90 16.18 0.00
C LEU A 89 5.32 17.57 0.27
N GLN A 90 4.00 17.74 0.18
CA GLN A 90 3.33 18.99 0.54
C GLN A 90 3.43 19.23 2.05
N THR A 91 4.09 20.34 2.40
CA THR A 91 4.37 20.76 3.78
C THR A 91 3.24 21.58 4.40
N SER A 92 2.20 21.91 3.62
CA SER A 92 1.14 22.86 3.97
C SER A 92 0.03 22.30 4.86
N ASP A 93 0.12 21.04 5.30
CA ASP A 93 -1.04 20.36 5.86
C ASP A 93 -0.85 20.01 7.34
N ASP A 94 -1.95 20.05 8.11
CA ASP A 94 -1.99 19.78 9.55
C ASP A 94 -1.72 18.32 9.92
N LEU A 95 -1.72 17.41 8.93
CA LEU A 95 -1.45 15.99 9.14
C LEU A 95 0.05 15.75 9.39
N ASN A 96 0.34 15.05 10.48
CA ASN A 96 1.70 14.68 10.88
C ASN A 96 2.50 14.08 9.71
N HIS A 97 3.64 14.70 9.41
CA HIS A 97 4.52 14.28 8.33
C HIS A 97 5.02 12.82 8.47
N HIS A 98 5.19 12.31 9.69
CA HIS A 98 5.50 10.89 9.91
C HIS A 98 4.34 9.99 9.49
N THR A 99 3.10 10.36 9.78
CA THR A 99 1.92 9.61 9.33
C THR A 99 1.85 9.60 7.80
N LYS A 100 2.06 10.74 7.14
CA LYS A 100 2.16 10.81 5.67
C LYS A 100 3.23 9.86 5.13
N LYS A 101 4.42 9.83 5.75
CA LYS A 101 5.49 8.90 5.38
C LYS A 101 5.08 7.43 5.55
N THR A 102 4.29 7.08 6.57
CA THR A 102 3.75 5.73 6.75
C THR A 102 2.82 5.35 5.60
N PHE A 103 1.92 6.23 5.18
CA PHE A 103 1.09 6.02 3.98
C PHE A 103 1.96 5.75 2.73
N LEU A 104 3.01 6.55 2.52
CA LEU A 104 3.92 6.36 1.39
C LEU A 104 4.69 5.05 1.47
N LEU A 105 5.15 4.66 2.66
CA LEU A 105 5.89 3.42 2.88
C LEU A 105 5.04 2.20 2.50
N VAL A 106 3.82 2.14 3.01
CA VAL A 106 2.88 1.06 2.74
C VAL A 106 2.53 0.99 1.25
N ALA A 107 2.27 2.13 0.60
CA ALA A 107 2.01 2.15 -0.84
C ALA A 107 3.22 1.69 -1.67
N LYS A 108 4.44 2.11 -1.30
CA LYS A 108 5.68 1.67 -1.98
C LYS A 108 5.91 0.16 -1.84
N SER A 109 5.64 -0.42 -0.67
CA SER A 109 5.79 -1.88 -0.50
C SER A 109 4.84 -2.66 -1.40
N PHE A 110 3.60 -2.20 -1.52
CA PHE A 110 2.61 -2.81 -2.40
C PHE A 110 2.96 -2.63 -3.88
N TYR A 111 3.35 -1.42 -4.29
CA TYR A 111 3.80 -1.14 -5.65
C TYR A 111 5.00 -2.01 -6.04
N TYR A 112 5.99 -2.10 -5.14
CA TYR A 112 7.17 -2.93 -5.37
C TYR A 112 6.82 -4.42 -5.49
N GLY A 113 5.93 -4.94 -4.63
CA GLY A 113 5.46 -6.32 -4.73
C GLY A 113 4.68 -6.63 -6.02
N ALA A 114 3.97 -5.66 -6.59
CA ALA A 114 3.19 -5.84 -7.81
C ALA A 114 4.04 -5.76 -9.09
N HIS A 115 5.10 -4.93 -9.11
CA HIS A 115 5.89 -4.66 -10.31
C HIS A 115 7.28 -5.31 -10.32
N CYS A 116 7.79 -5.77 -9.17
CA CYS A 116 9.07 -6.49 -9.11
C CYS A 116 8.90 -7.92 -9.62
N SER A 117 9.79 -8.37 -10.51
CA SER A 117 9.78 -9.78 -10.94
C SER A 117 10.08 -10.71 -9.75
N PRO A 118 9.51 -11.92 -9.70
CA PRO A 118 9.80 -12.86 -8.61
C PRO A 118 11.30 -13.14 -8.43
N ALA A 119 12.05 -13.26 -9.54
CA ALA A 119 13.50 -13.46 -9.50
C ALA A 119 14.22 -12.29 -8.82
N ALA A 120 13.91 -11.05 -9.22
CA ALA A 120 14.48 -9.86 -8.61
C ALA A 120 14.07 -9.72 -7.13
N LEU A 121 12.83 -10.07 -6.78
CA LEU A 121 12.35 -10.07 -5.40
C LEU A 121 13.18 -11.00 -4.52
N HIS A 122 13.44 -12.24 -4.95
CA HIS A 122 14.27 -13.19 -4.21
C HIS A 122 15.72 -12.70 -4.07
N THR A 123 16.31 -12.15 -5.13
CA THR A 123 17.65 -11.56 -5.07
C THR A 123 17.70 -10.39 -4.09
N HIS A 124 16.73 -9.48 -4.14
CA HIS A 124 16.68 -8.34 -3.23
C HIS A 124 16.46 -8.77 -1.77
N ILE A 125 15.65 -9.79 -1.50
CA ILE A 125 15.50 -10.37 -0.15
C ILE A 125 16.85 -10.93 0.33
N SER A 126 17.56 -11.68 -0.51
CA SER A 126 18.87 -12.25 -0.18
C SER A 126 19.90 -11.16 0.18
N GLU A 127 20.03 -10.16 -0.69
CA GLU A 127 21.02 -9.09 -0.54
C GLU A 127 20.70 -8.16 0.63
N VAL A 128 19.43 -7.81 0.86
CA VAL A 128 19.06 -6.84 1.90
C VAL A 128 19.03 -7.45 3.30
N LEU A 129 18.58 -8.70 3.45
CA LEU A 129 18.37 -9.31 4.77
C LEU A 129 19.54 -10.18 5.24
N PHE A 130 20.29 -10.79 4.32
CA PHE A 130 21.26 -11.83 4.67
C PHE A 130 22.70 -11.50 4.31
N LYS A 131 22.94 -10.49 3.48
CA LYS A 131 24.29 -10.08 3.11
C LYS A 131 24.74 -8.92 4.01
N PRO A 132 25.88 -9.04 4.70
CA PRO A 132 26.42 -7.94 5.48
C PRO A 132 26.88 -6.81 4.55
N VAL A 133 26.64 -5.57 4.97
CA VAL A 133 27.19 -4.37 4.34
C VAL A 133 28.66 -4.27 4.74
N ALA A 134 29.55 -4.24 3.74
CA ALA A 134 30.99 -4.09 3.95
C ALA A 134 31.36 -2.65 4.37
#